data_AF-E3FUV7-F1
#
_entry.id   AF-E3FUV7-F1
#
_cell.length_a   1.000
_cell.length_b   1.000
_cell.length_c   1.000
_cell.angle_alpha   90.00
_cell.angle_beta   90.00
_cell.angle_gamma   90.00
#
_symmetry.space_group_name_H-M   'P 1'
#
loop_
_entity.id
_entity.type
_entity.pdbx_description
1 polymer ?
#
loop_
_entity_poly.entity_id
_entity_poly.type
_entity_poly.pdbx_seq_one_letter_code
_entity_poly.pdbx_strand_id
1 'polypeptide(L)'
;MATHPDILRERLEDRADLLEASRLRYRALRSILSGFFWKERLRANLELLREVALAQPEVDASLAAAGRRAAAEGWPRESAPVRLLDEVRHLREAVAQAVKRRLADRELPALLGEAMVALEEEVLATGPLLGGRTWARAVEILPRNLPELRAACAAAGVLEGIFKRPFPKGVLPFNRAEADELGRALPLGEVALRSLWERLDRFDETGRVRPFLERKVRRMPGPTPRSGPELLLHAAFWYDVAHVRLSELLEARLEPVAAQDEEVPVLLAWLVAREDSPEARLEAGEVLSEGRAGLFELAIELALLSRGRPEGAWNEEAAWVRLWTAAHRARDEQGEDVERVREALHLFIRLRGRTNVPARLFSPDQATPIPLVGADIKDLPGLVQAARAAAR
;
A
#
# COMPACT_ATOMS: atom_id res chain seq x y z
N MET A 1 63.88 -22.27 -22.11
CA MET A 1 63.17 -23.52 -21.80
C MET A 1 61.71 -23.19 -21.56
N ALA A 2 60.80 -23.64 -22.42
CA ALA A 2 59.37 -23.46 -22.24
C ALA A 2 58.87 -24.53 -21.26
N THR A 3 58.66 -24.15 -20.00
CA THR A 3 58.00 -25.02 -19.02
C THR A 3 56.51 -25.06 -19.34
N HIS A 4 56.00 -26.25 -19.71
CA HIS A 4 54.58 -26.50 -20.00
C HIS A 4 53.72 -26.05 -18.80
N PRO A 5 52.57 -25.39 -19.00
CA PRO A 5 51.71 -24.89 -17.92
C PRO A 5 51.28 -25.98 -16.93
N ASP A 6 51.15 -27.23 -17.38
CA ASP A 6 50.78 -28.37 -16.54
C ASP A 6 51.88 -28.75 -15.53
N ILE A 7 53.16 -28.65 -15.92
CA ILE A 7 54.31 -28.90 -15.04
C ILE A 7 54.37 -27.86 -13.93
N LEU A 8 54.00 -26.61 -14.21
CA LEU A 8 53.97 -25.55 -13.19
C LEU A 8 52.75 -25.69 -12.25
N ARG A 9 51.64 -26.29 -12.71
CA ARG A 9 50.49 -26.63 -11.86
C ARG A 9 50.83 -27.79 -10.93
N GLU A 10 51.50 -28.84 -11.42
CA GLU A 10 52.00 -29.94 -10.59
C GLU A 10 52.97 -29.47 -9.50
N ARG A 11 53.79 -28.46 -9.80
CA ARG A 11 54.71 -27.82 -8.82
C ARG A 11 54.01 -27.05 -7.70
N LEU A 12 52.70 -26.80 -7.81
CA LEU A 12 51.89 -26.24 -6.73
C LEU A 12 51.36 -27.32 -5.77
N GLU A 13 51.58 -28.62 -6.05
CA GLU A 13 51.40 -29.74 -5.10
C GLU A 13 50.12 -29.62 -4.25
N ASP A 14 48.95 -29.73 -4.89
CA ASP A 14 47.60 -29.60 -4.30
C ASP A 14 47.19 -28.20 -3.79
N ARG A 15 48.11 -27.23 -3.74
CA ARG A 15 47.81 -25.83 -3.34
C ARG A 15 47.15 -25.02 -4.43
N ALA A 16 47.18 -25.50 -5.68
CA ALA A 16 46.51 -24.84 -6.80
C ALA A 16 44.98 -24.81 -6.60
N ASP A 17 44.41 -25.91 -6.12
CA ASP A 17 42.96 -26.03 -5.93
C ASP A 17 42.49 -25.19 -4.74
N LEU A 18 43.30 -25.10 -3.67
CA LEU A 18 43.09 -24.16 -2.56
C LEU A 18 43.02 -22.71 -3.07
N LEU A 19 43.96 -22.31 -3.93
CA LEU A 19 44.02 -20.94 -4.48
C LEU A 19 42.85 -20.66 -5.45
N GLU A 20 42.45 -21.63 -6.26
CA GLU A 20 41.30 -21.50 -7.17
C GLU A 20 39.98 -21.40 -6.39
N ALA A 21 39.78 -22.23 -5.36
CA ALA A 21 38.62 -22.14 -4.46
C ALA A 21 38.59 -20.79 -3.72
N SER A 22 39.75 -20.34 -3.22
CA SER A 22 39.87 -19.05 -2.53
C SER A 22 39.58 -17.87 -3.45
N ARG A 23 40.00 -17.94 -4.73
CA ARG A 23 39.66 -16.94 -5.73
C ARG A 23 38.14 -16.77 -5.89
N LEU A 24 37.40 -17.87 -5.99
CA LEU A 24 35.94 -17.84 -6.14
C LEU A 24 35.28 -17.23 -4.89
N ARG A 25 35.70 -17.68 -3.71
CA ARG A 25 35.18 -17.18 -2.43
C ARG A 25 35.45 -15.68 -2.25
N TYR A 26 36.66 -15.19 -2.56
CA TYR A 26 36.97 -13.77 -2.47
C TYR A 26 36.18 -12.91 -3.45
N ARG A 27 35.94 -13.37 -4.69
CA ARG A 27 35.09 -12.64 -5.64
C ARG A 27 33.66 -12.51 -5.12
N ALA A 28 33.09 -13.60 -4.60
CA ALA A 28 31.76 -13.60 -4.02
C ALA A 28 31.67 -12.66 -2.80
N LEU A 29 32.63 -12.76 -1.88
CA LEU A 29 32.66 -11.94 -0.67
C LEU A 29 32.86 -10.45 -1.00
N ARG A 30 33.76 -10.13 -1.94
CA ARG A 30 33.95 -8.76 -2.43
C ARG A 30 32.65 -8.18 -2.99
N SER A 31 31.94 -8.95 -3.82
CA SER A 31 30.65 -8.52 -4.39
C SER A 31 29.63 -8.18 -3.29
N ILE A 32 29.50 -9.04 -2.27
CA ILE A 32 28.62 -8.83 -1.12
C ILE A 32 29.01 -7.57 -0.35
N LEU A 33 30.29 -7.40 0.00
CA LEU A 33 30.77 -6.29 0.82
C LEU A 33 30.73 -4.93 0.11
N SER A 34 30.84 -4.92 -1.23
CA SER A 34 30.75 -3.71 -2.04
C SER A 34 29.32 -3.24 -2.30
N GLY A 35 28.31 -4.09 -2.12
CA GLY A 35 26.92 -3.79 -2.45
C GLY A 35 26.19 -2.90 -1.45
N PHE A 36 25.07 -2.32 -1.88
CA PHE A 36 24.02 -1.84 -0.97
C PHE A 36 23.45 -3.03 -0.17
N PHE A 37 23.03 -2.80 1.07
CA PHE A 37 22.51 -3.83 1.97
C PHE A 37 23.50 -4.96 2.32
N TRP A 38 24.80 -4.67 2.33
CA TRP A 38 25.86 -5.66 2.59
C TRP A 38 25.67 -6.44 3.90
N LYS A 39 25.15 -5.82 4.98
CA LYS A 39 24.92 -6.50 6.28
C LYS A 39 23.91 -7.66 6.16
N GLU A 40 22.85 -7.50 5.38
CA GLU A 40 21.82 -8.54 5.18
C GLU A 40 22.31 -9.65 4.25
N ARG A 41 22.95 -9.26 3.14
CA ARG A 41 23.53 -10.21 2.19
C ARG A 41 24.63 -11.05 2.81
N LEU A 42 25.47 -10.45 3.66
CA LEU A 42 26.51 -11.16 4.39
C LEU A 42 25.91 -12.10 5.45
N ARG A 43 24.85 -11.70 6.15
CA ARG A 43 24.15 -12.57 7.10
C ARG A 43 23.55 -13.81 6.44
N ALA A 44 23.00 -13.67 5.24
CA ALA A 44 22.50 -14.81 4.46
C ALA A 44 23.62 -15.76 3.97
N ASN A 45 24.88 -15.32 4.06
CA ASN A 45 26.06 -16.05 3.59
C ASN A 45 27.16 -16.07 4.67
N LEU A 46 26.81 -16.25 5.95
CA LEU A 46 27.80 -16.30 7.03
C LEU A 46 28.77 -17.48 6.87
N GLU A 47 28.30 -18.60 6.36
CA GLU A 47 29.15 -19.76 6.07
C GLU A 47 30.28 -19.41 5.09
N LEU A 48 30.02 -18.59 4.07
CA LEU A 48 31.06 -18.11 3.16
C LEU A 48 32.11 -17.27 3.90
N LEU A 49 31.69 -16.40 4.83
CA LEU A 49 32.63 -15.59 5.63
C LEU A 49 33.49 -16.47 6.55
N ARG A 50 32.88 -17.48 7.20
CA ARG A 50 33.55 -18.45 8.07
C ARG A 50 34.53 -19.33 7.30
N GLU A 51 34.14 -19.85 6.15
CA GLU A 51 35.00 -20.65 5.28
C GLU A 51 36.24 -19.86 4.84
N VAL A 52 36.06 -18.59 4.46
CA VAL A 52 37.18 -17.73 4.07
C VAL A 52 38.08 -17.42 5.27
N ALA A 53 37.50 -17.12 6.43
CA ALA A 53 38.27 -16.87 7.64
C ALA A 53 39.11 -18.09 8.06
N LEU A 54 38.51 -19.29 8.00
CA LEU A 54 39.16 -20.55 8.35
C LEU A 54 40.32 -20.90 7.39
N ALA A 55 40.12 -20.70 6.08
CA ALA A 55 41.14 -20.99 5.06
C ALA A 55 42.26 -19.92 4.97
N GLN A 56 42.04 -18.73 5.53
CA GLN A 56 42.93 -17.58 5.35
C GLN A 56 44.41 -17.82 5.73
N PRO A 57 44.74 -18.48 6.87
CA PRO A 57 46.13 -18.71 7.25
C PRO A 57 46.89 -19.59 6.24
N GLU A 58 46.22 -20.62 5.72
CA GLU A 58 46.80 -21.56 4.75
C GLU A 58 46.98 -20.90 3.38
N VAL A 59 46.04 -20.05 2.97
CA VAL A 59 46.15 -19.22 1.76
C VAL A 59 47.33 -18.25 1.86
N ASP A 60 47.50 -17.57 3.00
CA ASP A 60 48.61 -16.62 3.21
C ASP A 60 49.97 -17.34 3.17
N ALA A 61 50.08 -18.49 3.83
CA ALA A 61 51.28 -19.33 3.79
C ALA A 61 51.58 -19.81 2.35
N SER A 62 50.56 -20.23 1.61
CA SER A 62 50.68 -20.69 0.24
C SER A 62 51.09 -19.57 -0.73
N LEU A 63 50.49 -18.38 -0.64
CA LEU A 63 50.86 -17.21 -1.44
C LEU A 63 52.30 -16.75 -1.17
N ALA A 64 52.76 -16.84 0.08
CA ALA A 64 54.12 -16.48 0.47
C ALA A 64 55.13 -17.52 -0.01
N ALA A 65 54.85 -18.81 0.19
CA ALA A 65 55.73 -19.90 -0.23
C ALA A 65 55.83 -20.00 -1.76
N ALA A 66 54.70 -20.02 -2.47
CA ALA A 66 54.66 -20.06 -3.93
C ALA A 66 55.26 -18.79 -4.53
N GLY A 67 55.05 -17.62 -3.90
CA GLY A 67 55.69 -16.37 -4.31
C GLY A 67 57.21 -16.40 -4.23
N ARG A 68 57.78 -16.89 -3.12
CA ARG A 68 59.24 -17.04 -2.97
C ARG A 68 59.81 -18.03 -3.98
N ARG A 69 59.13 -19.15 -4.20
CA ARG A 69 59.54 -20.18 -5.17
C ARG A 69 59.50 -19.65 -6.61
N ALA A 70 58.42 -18.99 -6.99
CA ALA A 70 58.30 -18.37 -8.31
C ALA A 70 59.39 -17.31 -8.58
N ALA A 71 59.77 -16.53 -7.55
CA ALA A 71 60.86 -15.56 -7.64
C ALA A 71 62.25 -16.24 -7.74
N ALA A 72 62.50 -17.26 -6.93
CA ALA A 72 63.77 -17.99 -6.93
C ALA A 72 64.01 -18.81 -8.21
N GLU A 73 62.95 -19.41 -8.75
CA GLU A 73 62.99 -20.22 -9.97
C GLU A 73 62.75 -19.39 -11.25
N GLY A 74 62.48 -18.09 -11.14
CA GLY A 74 62.29 -17.19 -12.28
C GLY A 74 61.08 -17.54 -13.15
N TRP A 75 59.94 -17.89 -12.54
CA TRP A 75 58.75 -18.30 -13.29
C TRP A 75 58.25 -17.20 -14.25
N PRO A 76 57.82 -17.54 -15.48
CA PRO A 76 57.32 -16.54 -16.43
C PRO A 76 56.08 -15.81 -15.88
N ARG A 77 56.08 -14.47 -15.96
CA ARG A 77 54.97 -13.63 -15.45
C ARG A 77 53.63 -13.92 -16.12
N GLU A 78 53.65 -14.34 -17.38
CA GLU A 78 52.44 -14.66 -18.15
C GLU A 78 51.93 -16.09 -17.91
N SER A 79 52.67 -16.90 -17.15
CA SER A 79 52.26 -18.27 -16.85
C SER A 79 50.98 -18.29 -16.00
N ALA A 80 50.11 -19.26 -16.26
CA ALA A 80 48.82 -19.37 -15.58
C ALA A 80 48.94 -19.44 -14.03
N PRO A 81 49.91 -20.15 -13.43
CA PRO A 81 50.10 -20.16 -11.98
C PRO A 81 50.50 -18.81 -11.40
N VAL A 82 51.37 -18.05 -12.07
CA VAL A 82 51.77 -16.72 -11.60
C VAL A 82 50.59 -15.74 -11.68
N ARG A 83 49.80 -15.80 -12.76
CA ARG A 83 48.56 -15.00 -12.89
C ARG A 83 47.53 -15.33 -11.81
N LEU A 84 47.37 -16.60 -11.45
CA LEU A 84 46.48 -17.02 -10.36
C LEU A 84 46.96 -16.45 -9.01
N LEU A 85 48.26 -16.53 -8.72
CA LEU A 85 48.84 -15.96 -7.48
C LEU A 85 48.58 -14.46 -7.38
N ASP A 86 48.83 -13.71 -8.46
CA ASP A 86 48.62 -12.27 -8.49
C ASP A 86 47.14 -11.89 -8.36
N GLU A 87 46.25 -12.63 -9.02
CA GLU A 87 44.81 -12.42 -8.91
C GLU A 87 44.29 -12.66 -7.48
N VAL A 88 44.73 -13.75 -6.84
CA VAL A 88 44.34 -14.06 -5.46
C VAL A 88 44.89 -13.01 -4.49
N ARG A 89 46.11 -12.51 -4.69
CA ARG A 89 46.67 -11.39 -3.90
C ARG A 89 45.83 -10.12 -4.03
N HIS A 90 45.50 -9.73 -5.25
CA HIS A 90 44.68 -8.54 -5.50
C HIS A 90 43.27 -8.66 -4.88
N LEU A 91 42.64 -9.83 -5.00
CA LEU A 91 41.33 -10.08 -4.40
C LEU A 91 41.38 -10.07 -2.87
N ARG A 92 42.42 -10.67 -2.27
CA ARG A 92 42.65 -10.65 -0.82
C ARG A 92 42.76 -9.21 -0.30
N GLU A 93 43.54 -8.36 -0.97
CA GLU A 93 43.68 -6.95 -0.62
C GLU A 93 42.36 -6.18 -0.76
N ALA A 94 41.62 -6.42 -1.85
CA ALA A 94 40.32 -5.78 -2.06
C ALA A 94 39.29 -6.17 -0.98
N VAL A 95 39.27 -7.44 -0.57
CA VAL A 95 38.43 -7.93 0.52
C VAL A 95 38.87 -7.32 1.85
N ALA A 96 40.17 -7.31 2.15
CA ALA A 96 40.70 -6.69 3.36
C ALA A 96 40.30 -5.22 3.47
N GLN A 97 40.43 -4.47 2.38
CA GLN A 97 40.02 -3.06 2.36
C GLN A 97 38.50 -2.90 2.50
N ALA A 98 37.70 -3.80 1.93
CA ALA A 98 36.25 -3.77 2.10
C ALA A 98 35.85 -4.06 3.55
N VAL A 99 36.42 -5.09 4.18
CA VAL A 99 36.22 -5.42 5.61
C VAL A 99 36.62 -4.23 6.48
N LYS A 100 37.80 -3.64 6.24
CA LYS A 100 38.29 -2.46 6.96
C LYS A 100 37.34 -1.27 6.89
N ARG A 101 36.80 -0.95 5.71
CA ARG A 101 35.80 0.12 5.56
C ARG A 101 34.51 -0.15 6.33
N ARG A 102 34.14 -1.42 6.55
CA ARG A 102 32.89 -1.80 7.23
C ARG A 102 33.03 -1.87 8.75
N LEU A 103 34.24 -2.05 9.27
CA LEU A 103 34.56 -2.11 10.70
C LEU A 103 34.98 -0.76 11.31
N ALA A 104 34.74 0.36 10.61
CA ALA A 104 35.36 1.69 10.76
C ALA A 104 35.56 2.28 12.18
N ASP A 105 34.94 1.73 13.22
CA ASP A 105 34.95 2.24 14.60
C ASP A 105 35.65 1.31 15.62
N ARG A 106 36.29 0.21 15.19
CA ARG A 106 37.04 -0.71 16.07
C ARG A 106 38.53 -0.77 15.70
N GLU A 107 39.38 -1.08 16.68
CA GLU A 107 40.76 -1.49 16.42
C GLU A 107 40.76 -2.69 15.47
N LEU A 108 41.40 -2.52 14.31
CA LEU A 108 41.43 -3.53 13.27
C LEU A 108 42.44 -4.61 13.66
N PRO A 109 42.05 -5.89 13.71
CA PRO A 109 42.99 -6.98 13.87
C PRO A 109 44.05 -6.96 12.77
N ALA A 110 45.28 -7.38 13.09
CA ALA A 110 46.40 -7.40 12.15
C ALA A 110 46.20 -8.47 11.06
N LEU A 111 45.47 -9.55 11.37
CA LEU A 111 45.20 -10.66 10.46
C LEU A 111 43.81 -10.54 9.83
N LEU A 112 43.73 -10.82 8.53
CA LEU A 112 42.47 -10.74 7.78
C LEU A 112 41.41 -11.73 8.30
N GLY A 113 41.82 -12.94 8.71
CA GLY A 113 40.91 -13.93 9.30
C GLY A 113 40.25 -13.43 10.57
N GLU A 114 41.01 -12.78 11.46
CA GLU A 114 40.50 -12.18 12.68
C GLU A 114 39.56 -10.99 12.38
N ALA A 115 39.89 -10.17 11.40
CA ALA A 115 39.02 -9.09 10.95
C ALA A 115 37.69 -9.61 10.37
N MET A 116 37.68 -10.79 9.73
CA MET A 116 36.45 -11.44 9.27
C MET A 116 35.60 -11.96 10.42
N VAL A 117 36.21 -12.53 11.46
CA VAL A 117 35.50 -12.93 12.69
C VAL A 117 34.90 -11.71 13.40
N ALA A 118 35.67 -10.62 13.53
CA ALA A 118 35.15 -9.37 14.08
C ALA A 118 33.99 -8.79 13.26
N LEU A 119 34.02 -8.97 11.93
CA LEU A 119 32.92 -8.57 11.05
C LEU A 119 31.68 -9.46 11.24
N GLU A 120 31.85 -10.76 11.46
CA GLU A 120 30.76 -11.66 11.82
C GLU A 120 30.11 -11.22 13.14
N GLU A 121 30.92 -10.99 14.17
CA GLU A 121 30.45 -10.51 15.47
C GLU A 121 29.69 -9.19 15.35
N GLU A 122 30.20 -8.23 14.58
CA GLU A 122 29.52 -6.96 14.30
C GLU A 122 28.17 -7.18 13.61
N VAL A 123 28.11 -8.07 12.60
CA VAL A 123 26.87 -8.38 11.88
C VAL A 123 25.86 -9.08 12.78
N LEU A 124 26.30 -9.95 13.68
CA LEU A 124 25.44 -10.61 14.66
C LEU A 124 24.99 -9.64 15.76
N ALA A 125 25.88 -8.81 16.29
CA ALA A 125 25.63 -7.83 17.34
C ALA A 125 24.73 -6.67 16.88
N THR A 126 24.85 -6.23 15.61
CA THR A 126 23.97 -5.17 15.07
C THR A 126 22.51 -5.64 14.98
N GLY A 127 22.22 -6.94 15.14
CA GLY A 127 20.90 -7.52 14.85
C GLY A 127 20.45 -7.23 13.40
N PRO A 128 19.30 -7.74 12.96
CA PRO A 128 18.77 -7.36 11.66
C PRO A 128 18.58 -5.84 11.58
N LEU A 129 18.96 -5.24 10.44
CA LEU A 129 18.66 -3.84 10.14
C LEU A 129 17.17 -3.64 10.40
N LEU A 130 16.88 -2.67 11.27
CA LEU A 130 15.63 -2.15 11.84
C LEU A 130 14.25 -2.69 11.36
N GLY A 131 14.09 -3.17 10.13
CA GLY A 131 12.89 -3.87 9.68
C GLY A 131 12.79 -5.34 10.13
N GLY A 132 13.90 -6.07 10.31
CA GLY A 132 13.83 -7.51 10.62
C GLY A 132 13.42 -7.82 12.06
N ARG A 133 13.92 -7.05 13.06
CA ARG A 133 13.46 -7.18 14.45
C ARG A 133 12.03 -6.69 14.63
N THR A 134 11.68 -5.56 14.02
CA THR A 134 10.31 -5.04 14.04
C THR A 134 9.34 -5.97 13.33
N TRP A 135 9.75 -6.63 12.24
CA TRP A 135 8.95 -7.64 11.56
C TRP A 135 8.83 -8.93 12.38
N ALA A 136 9.92 -9.43 12.96
CA ALA A 136 9.87 -10.60 13.85
C ALA A 136 8.95 -10.32 15.05
N ARG A 137 9.05 -9.14 15.65
CA ARG A 137 8.14 -8.68 16.71
C ARG A 137 6.69 -8.56 16.23
N ALA A 138 6.46 -8.07 15.01
CA ALA A 138 5.13 -8.05 14.42
C ALA A 138 4.56 -9.46 14.25
N VAL A 139 5.37 -10.44 13.84
CA VAL A 139 4.96 -11.85 13.72
C VAL A 139 4.61 -12.45 15.08
N GLU A 140 5.34 -12.10 16.14
CA GLU A 140 5.03 -12.51 17.53
C GLU A 140 3.71 -11.90 18.02
N ILE A 141 3.48 -10.61 17.79
CA ILE A 141 2.28 -9.89 18.25
C ILE A 141 1.04 -10.33 17.46
N LEU A 142 1.20 -10.63 16.17
CA LEU A 142 0.14 -10.98 15.22
C LEU A 142 0.28 -12.44 14.75
N PRO A 143 -0.04 -13.43 15.60
CA PRO A 143 -0.09 -14.82 15.15
C PRO A 143 -1.25 -15.04 14.18
N ARG A 144 -1.06 -15.90 13.18
CA ARG A 144 -2.03 -16.09 12.07
C ARG A 144 -3.43 -16.56 12.50
N ASN A 145 -3.56 -17.14 13.69
CA ASN A 145 -4.79 -17.74 14.19
C ASN A 145 -5.70 -16.75 14.96
N LEU A 146 -5.31 -15.48 15.09
CA LEU A 146 -6.14 -14.46 15.75
C LEU A 146 -7.53 -14.38 15.11
N PRO A 147 -8.61 -14.36 15.90
CA PRO A 147 -9.96 -14.21 15.37
C PRO A 147 -10.15 -12.87 14.65
N GLU A 148 -9.52 -11.80 15.14
CA GLU A 148 -9.58 -10.46 14.52
C GLU A 148 -8.89 -10.46 13.16
N LEU A 149 -7.74 -11.15 13.01
CA LEU A 149 -7.09 -11.32 11.71
C LEU A 149 -7.98 -12.09 10.74
N ARG A 150 -8.65 -13.16 11.21
CA ARG A 150 -9.58 -13.92 10.37
C ARG A 150 -10.76 -13.08 9.91
N ALA A 151 -11.34 -12.29 10.81
CA ALA A 151 -12.43 -11.36 10.49
C ALA A 151 -11.98 -10.30 9.47
N ALA A 152 -10.83 -9.65 9.70
CA ALA A 152 -10.26 -8.68 8.78
C ALA A 152 -9.96 -9.28 7.39
N CYS A 153 -9.45 -10.52 7.34
CA CYS A 153 -9.19 -11.21 6.07
C CYS A 153 -10.47 -11.62 5.35
N ALA A 154 -11.51 -12.04 6.08
CA ALA A 154 -12.81 -12.37 5.49
C ALA A 154 -13.45 -11.13 4.85
N ALA A 155 -13.44 -10.00 5.55
CA ALA A 155 -13.88 -8.72 5.00
C ALA A 155 -13.03 -8.33 3.77
N ALA A 156 -11.71 -8.38 3.89
CA ALA A 156 -10.81 -8.04 2.80
C ALA A 156 -10.98 -8.92 1.56
N GLY A 157 -11.35 -10.19 1.71
CA GLY A 157 -11.66 -11.07 0.57
C GLY A 157 -12.86 -10.60 -0.24
N VAL A 158 -13.92 -10.11 0.44
CA VAL A 158 -15.08 -9.49 -0.23
C VAL A 158 -14.66 -8.20 -0.94
N LEU A 159 -13.92 -7.33 -0.23
CA LEU A 159 -13.46 -6.05 -0.78
C LEU A 159 -12.55 -6.25 -2.00
N GLU A 160 -11.56 -7.15 -1.91
CA GLU A 160 -10.71 -7.50 -3.05
C GLU A 160 -11.55 -8.00 -4.22
N GLY A 161 -12.48 -8.93 -3.96
CA GLY A 161 -13.33 -9.52 -4.98
C GLY A 161 -14.07 -8.48 -5.82
N ILE A 162 -14.50 -7.37 -5.21
CA ILE A 162 -15.27 -6.30 -5.86
C ILE A 162 -14.33 -5.22 -6.43
N PHE A 163 -13.43 -4.67 -5.62
CA PHE A 163 -12.63 -3.49 -5.97
C PHE A 163 -11.41 -3.79 -6.84
N LYS A 164 -11.02 -5.05 -7.00
CA LYS A 164 -9.98 -5.45 -7.97
C LYS A 164 -10.46 -5.30 -9.43
N ARG A 165 -11.77 -5.29 -9.65
CA ARG A 165 -12.38 -5.12 -10.99
C ARG A 165 -12.29 -3.65 -11.43
N PRO A 166 -12.25 -3.38 -12.75
CA PRO A 166 -12.36 -2.01 -13.27
C PRO A 166 -13.75 -1.42 -13.00
N PHE A 167 -13.80 -0.12 -12.68
CA PHE A 167 -15.04 0.59 -12.35
C PHE A 167 -15.60 1.25 -13.63
N PRO A 168 -16.71 0.76 -14.21
CA PRO A 168 -17.35 1.44 -15.32
C PRO A 168 -17.87 2.80 -14.86
N LYS A 169 -17.65 3.85 -15.67
CA LYS A 169 -18.15 5.19 -15.35
C LYS A 169 -19.68 5.20 -15.42
N GLY A 170 -20.34 5.76 -14.40
CA GLY A 170 -21.78 6.03 -14.41
C GLY A 170 -22.69 4.87 -13.99
N VAL A 171 -22.15 3.68 -13.72
CA VAL A 171 -22.91 2.50 -13.24
C VAL A 171 -22.34 2.04 -11.91
N LEU A 172 -23.16 1.49 -11.01
CA LEU A 172 -22.64 0.88 -9.79
C LEU A 172 -21.72 -0.33 -10.12
N PRO A 173 -20.58 -0.47 -9.44
CA PRO A 173 -19.60 -1.52 -9.74
C PRO A 173 -19.95 -2.88 -9.09
N PHE A 174 -21.09 -2.95 -8.40
CA PHE A 174 -21.55 -4.12 -7.67
C PHE A 174 -23.07 -4.30 -7.84
N ASN A 175 -23.53 -5.55 -7.77
CA ASN A 175 -24.95 -5.89 -7.76
C ASN A 175 -25.54 -5.91 -6.33
N ARG A 176 -26.82 -6.28 -6.20
CA ARG A 176 -27.52 -6.31 -4.90
C ARG A 176 -26.89 -7.26 -3.89
N ALA A 177 -26.53 -8.47 -4.32
CA ALA A 177 -25.90 -9.45 -3.43
C ALA A 177 -24.53 -8.96 -2.96
N GLU A 178 -23.76 -8.33 -3.85
CA GLU A 178 -22.46 -7.74 -3.53
C GLU A 178 -22.59 -6.51 -2.61
N ALA A 179 -23.63 -5.68 -2.77
CA ALA A 179 -23.92 -4.59 -1.84
C ALA A 179 -24.27 -5.10 -0.44
N ASP A 180 -25.04 -6.19 -0.33
CA ASP A 180 -25.35 -6.84 0.95
C ASP A 180 -24.08 -7.43 1.59
N GLU A 181 -23.17 -7.99 0.79
CA GLU A 181 -21.87 -8.47 1.26
C GLU A 181 -20.97 -7.33 1.74
N LEU A 182 -20.90 -6.22 1.00
CA LEU A 182 -20.18 -5.00 1.40
C LEU A 182 -20.73 -4.44 2.70
N GLY A 183 -22.05 -4.38 2.85
CA GLY A 183 -22.71 -3.87 4.05
C GLY A 183 -22.36 -4.68 5.31
N ARG A 184 -22.08 -5.98 5.18
CA ARG A 184 -21.57 -6.82 6.28
C ARG A 184 -20.05 -6.72 6.45
N ALA A 185 -19.31 -6.63 5.35
CA ALA A 185 -17.86 -6.65 5.35
C ALA A 185 -17.23 -5.35 5.88
N LEU A 186 -17.81 -4.19 5.58
CA LEU A 186 -17.25 -2.89 5.98
C LEU A 186 -17.19 -2.75 7.52
N PRO A 187 -18.29 -2.88 8.29
CA PRO A 187 -18.23 -2.74 9.74
C PRO A 187 -17.35 -3.82 10.39
N LEU A 188 -17.40 -5.05 9.87
CA LEU A 188 -16.57 -6.16 10.34
C LEU A 188 -15.08 -5.86 10.16
N GLY A 189 -14.70 -5.37 8.98
CA GLY A 189 -13.33 -5.00 8.65
C GLY A 189 -12.83 -3.86 9.52
N GLU A 190 -13.65 -2.83 9.73
CA GLU A 190 -13.31 -1.67 10.56
C GLU A 190 -13.01 -2.07 12.00
N VAL A 191 -13.93 -2.80 12.64
CA VAL A 191 -13.80 -3.24 14.04
C VAL A 191 -12.61 -4.17 14.20
N ALA A 192 -12.41 -5.10 13.26
CA ALA A 192 -11.30 -6.04 13.28
C ALA A 192 -9.95 -5.34 13.11
N LEU A 193 -9.82 -4.44 12.13
CA LEU A 193 -8.59 -3.68 11.89
C LEU A 193 -8.27 -2.78 13.07
N ARG A 194 -9.25 -2.06 13.61
CA ARG A 194 -9.09 -1.23 14.82
C ARG A 194 -8.53 -2.05 15.98
N SER A 195 -9.15 -3.21 16.25
CA SER A 195 -8.72 -4.13 17.30
C SER A 195 -7.28 -4.65 17.08
N LEU A 196 -6.88 -4.90 15.83
CA LEU A 196 -5.52 -5.33 15.48
C LEU A 196 -4.49 -4.22 15.66
N TRP A 197 -4.82 -2.98 15.31
CA TRP A 197 -3.95 -1.82 15.53
C TRP A 197 -3.81 -1.51 17.03
N GLU A 198 -4.90 -1.53 17.79
CA GLU A 198 -4.88 -1.39 19.25
C GLU A 198 -4.07 -2.49 19.93
N ARG A 199 -4.16 -3.73 19.41
CA ARG A 199 -3.32 -4.84 19.87
C ARG A 199 -1.84 -4.55 19.64
N LEU A 200 -1.47 -4.01 18.46
CA LEU A 200 -0.09 -3.63 18.19
C LEU A 200 0.39 -2.58 19.19
N ASP A 201 -0.41 -1.56 19.46
CA ASP A 201 -0.05 -0.51 20.44
C ASP A 201 0.09 -1.06 21.87
N ARG A 202 -0.73 -2.05 22.24
CA ARG A 202 -0.70 -2.66 23.57
C ARG A 202 0.51 -3.57 23.80
N PHE A 203 0.93 -4.34 22.79
CA PHE A 203 1.97 -5.37 22.92
C PHE A 203 3.33 -4.97 22.33
N ASP A 204 3.41 -3.84 21.62
CA ASP A 204 4.67 -3.29 21.14
C ASP A 204 5.29 -2.31 22.15
N GLU A 205 6.11 -2.84 23.05
CA GLU A 205 6.90 -2.04 24.01
C GLU A 205 7.82 -1.00 23.34
N THR A 206 8.14 -1.16 22.05
CA THR A 206 9.03 -0.25 21.33
C THR A 206 8.30 0.91 20.66
N GLY A 207 6.98 0.80 20.46
CA GLY A 207 6.16 1.76 19.70
C GLY A 207 6.56 1.93 18.23
N ARG A 208 7.37 1.02 17.66
CA ARG A 208 7.93 1.12 16.31
C ARG A 208 7.22 0.26 15.28
N VAL A 209 6.48 -0.77 15.71
CA VAL A 209 5.84 -1.76 14.84
C VAL A 209 4.69 -1.15 14.06
N ARG A 210 3.77 -0.42 14.70
CA ARG A 210 2.63 0.21 14.03
C ARG A 210 3.08 1.20 12.94
N PRO A 211 3.95 2.21 13.21
CA PRO A 211 4.45 3.12 12.16
C PRO A 211 5.24 2.42 11.06
N PHE A 212 5.85 1.27 11.35
CA PHE A 212 6.54 0.46 10.35
C PHE A 212 5.57 -0.27 9.41
N LEU A 213 4.48 -0.83 9.95
CA LEU A 213 3.45 -1.52 9.16
C LEU A 213 2.59 -0.52 8.37
N GLU A 214 2.16 0.60 8.97
CA GLU A 214 1.38 1.65 8.28
C GLU A 214 2.08 2.17 7.02
N ARG A 215 3.40 2.39 7.08
CA ARG A 215 4.20 2.78 5.90
C ARG A 215 4.19 1.74 4.78
N LYS A 216 3.90 0.47 5.10
CA LYS A 216 3.82 -0.63 4.14
C LYS A 216 2.40 -0.86 3.61
N VAL A 217 1.35 -0.45 4.33
CA VAL A 217 -0.05 -0.60 3.89
C VAL A 217 -0.29 0.05 2.53
N ARG A 218 0.34 1.20 2.26
CA ARG A 218 0.20 1.94 0.99
C ARG A 218 0.77 1.21 -0.24
N ARG A 219 1.51 0.12 -0.04
CA ARG A 219 2.06 -0.66 -1.15
C ARG A 219 1.10 -1.79 -1.44
N MET A 220 0.76 -1.96 -2.73
CA MET A 220 -0.05 -3.09 -3.19
C MET A 220 0.50 -4.41 -2.61
N PRO A 221 -0.32 -5.20 -1.92
CA PRO A 221 0.11 -6.45 -1.31
C PRO A 221 0.73 -7.38 -2.36
N GLY A 222 1.84 -8.04 -2.00
CA GLY A 222 2.42 -9.12 -2.80
C GLY A 222 1.53 -10.38 -2.81
N PRO A 223 1.88 -11.43 -3.57
CA PRO A 223 1.06 -12.63 -3.69
C PRO A 223 0.92 -13.38 -2.35
N THR A 224 -0.28 -13.95 -2.12
CA THR A 224 -0.73 -14.80 -0.98
C THR A 224 -0.03 -14.58 0.37
N PRO A 225 -0.68 -13.94 1.35
CA PRO A 225 -0.07 -13.62 2.65
C PRO A 225 0.36 -14.87 3.46
N ARG A 226 1.64 -14.91 3.82
CA ARG A 226 2.34 -16.02 4.50
C ARG A 226 2.55 -15.79 5.99
N SER A 227 2.36 -14.58 6.50
CA SER A 227 2.47 -14.26 7.92
C SER A 227 1.29 -13.42 8.42
N GLY A 228 1.09 -13.34 9.75
CA GLY A 228 0.03 -12.51 10.34
C GLY A 228 0.16 -11.02 10.01
N PRO A 229 1.38 -10.43 10.03
CA PRO A 229 1.60 -9.07 9.53
C PRO A 229 1.24 -8.91 8.04
N GLU A 230 1.54 -9.89 7.19
CA GLU A 230 1.11 -9.85 5.78
C GLU A 230 -0.41 -9.90 5.63
N LEU A 231 -1.09 -10.69 6.47
CA LEU A 231 -2.56 -10.74 6.51
C LEU A 231 -3.14 -9.38 6.93
N LEU A 232 -2.58 -8.73 7.95
CA LEU A 232 -2.98 -7.37 8.36
C LEU A 232 -2.76 -6.36 7.23
N LEU A 233 -1.58 -6.35 6.60
CA LEU A 233 -1.28 -5.42 5.50
C LEU A 233 -2.22 -5.62 4.32
N HIS A 234 -2.52 -6.87 3.97
CA HIS A 234 -3.48 -7.19 2.92
C HIS A 234 -4.87 -6.66 3.26
N ALA A 235 -5.35 -6.90 4.48
CA ALA A 235 -6.67 -6.46 4.90
C ALA A 235 -6.79 -4.94 4.97
N ALA A 236 -5.80 -4.26 5.55
CA ALA A 236 -5.77 -2.80 5.63
C ALA A 236 -5.73 -2.15 4.25
N PHE A 237 -4.93 -2.67 3.32
CA PHE A 237 -4.85 -2.14 1.95
C PHE A 237 -6.21 -2.18 1.25
N TRP A 238 -6.88 -3.34 1.26
CA TRP A 238 -8.17 -3.46 0.58
C TRP A 238 -9.29 -2.68 1.26
N TYR A 239 -9.21 -2.52 2.58
CA TYR A 239 -10.11 -1.65 3.33
C TYR A 239 -9.94 -0.19 2.90
N ASP A 240 -8.71 0.33 2.86
CA ASP A 240 -8.42 1.70 2.42
C ASP A 240 -8.88 1.94 0.97
N VAL A 241 -8.60 0.99 0.07
CA VAL A 241 -9.04 1.07 -1.34
C VAL A 241 -10.56 1.11 -1.45
N ALA A 242 -11.26 0.27 -0.68
CA ALA A 242 -12.72 0.25 -0.68
C ALA A 242 -13.28 1.57 -0.14
N HIS A 243 -12.77 2.07 1.00
CA HIS A 243 -13.23 3.30 1.62
C HIS A 243 -13.08 4.50 0.69
N VAL A 244 -11.92 4.66 0.05
CA VAL A 244 -11.68 5.75 -0.91
C VAL A 244 -12.64 5.66 -2.09
N ARG A 245 -12.76 4.49 -2.72
CA ARG A 245 -13.61 4.33 -3.91
C ARG A 245 -15.10 4.46 -3.61
N LEU A 246 -15.54 3.99 -2.45
CA LEU A 246 -16.93 4.17 -2.01
C LEU A 246 -17.21 5.63 -1.68
N SER A 247 -16.28 6.32 -1.03
CA SER A 247 -16.40 7.76 -0.77
C SER A 247 -16.54 8.55 -2.07
N GLU A 248 -15.66 8.30 -3.05
CA GLU A 248 -15.73 8.94 -4.38
C GLU A 248 -17.06 8.62 -5.10
N LEU A 249 -17.54 7.38 -5.00
CA LEU A 249 -18.81 6.96 -5.60
C LEU A 249 -20.01 7.66 -4.95
N LEU A 250 -20.04 7.71 -3.62
CA LEU A 250 -21.12 8.35 -2.86
C LEU A 250 -21.11 9.86 -3.08
N GLU A 251 -19.94 10.50 -3.05
CA GLU A 251 -19.79 11.93 -3.37
C GLU A 251 -20.32 12.23 -4.77
N ALA A 252 -19.91 11.47 -5.78
CA ALA A 252 -20.38 11.66 -7.15
C ALA A 252 -21.91 11.51 -7.32
N ARG A 253 -22.59 10.76 -6.45
CA ARG A 253 -24.02 10.44 -6.56
C ARG A 253 -24.91 11.25 -5.61
N LEU A 254 -24.39 11.65 -4.46
CA LEU A 254 -25.16 12.19 -3.34
C LEU A 254 -24.77 13.63 -2.98
N GLU A 255 -23.79 14.22 -3.67
CA GLU A 255 -23.48 15.64 -3.53
C GLU A 255 -24.77 16.48 -3.69
N PRO A 256 -25.05 17.41 -2.76
CA PRO A 256 -24.11 17.99 -1.79
C PRO A 256 -24.12 17.38 -0.38
N VAL A 257 -24.83 16.26 -0.16
CA VAL A 257 -24.95 15.61 1.15
C VAL A 257 -23.79 14.63 1.35
N ALA A 258 -23.06 14.78 2.46
CA ALA A 258 -21.95 13.89 2.79
C ALA A 258 -22.44 12.67 3.57
N ALA A 259 -22.09 11.47 3.09
CA ALA A 259 -22.35 10.21 3.79
C ALA A 259 -21.40 10.04 4.98
N GLN A 260 -21.93 9.62 6.12
CA GLN A 260 -21.11 9.17 7.26
C GLN A 260 -20.77 7.69 7.11
N ASP A 261 -19.66 7.24 7.72
CA ASP A 261 -19.18 5.87 7.60
C ASP A 261 -20.24 4.81 7.99
N GLU A 262 -21.02 5.10 9.04
CA GLU A 262 -22.09 4.22 9.53
C GLU A 262 -23.27 4.10 8.55
N GLU A 263 -23.48 5.11 7.70
CA GLU A 263 -24.59 5.18 6.73
C GLU A 263 -24.26 4.45 5.44
N VAL A 264 -22.97 4.29 5.13
CA VAL A 264 -22.49 3.70 3.88
C VAL A 264 -23.18 2.36 3.58
N PRO A 265 -23.25 1.36 4.48
CA PRO A 265 -23.93 0.09 4.21
C PRO A 265 -25.37 0.24 3.71
N VAL A 266 -26.15 1.11 4.36
CA VAL A 266 -27.57 1.32 4.02
C VAL A 266 -27.69 2.06 2.69
N LEU A 267 -26.83 3.05 2.45
CA LEU A 267 -26.80 3.82 1.21
C LEU A 267 -26.43 2.95 0.00
N LEU A 268 -25.47 2.02 0.14
CA LEU A 268 -25.09 1.13 -0.97
C LEU A 268 -26.25 0.20 -1.38
N ALA A 269 -26.93 -0.41 -0.40
CA ALA A 269 -28.08 -1.27 -0.67
C ALA A 269 -29.23 -0.49 -1.35
N TRP A 270 -29.49 0.73 -0.88
CA TRP A 270 -30.50 1.61 -1.46
C TRP A 270 -30.15 2.08 -2.88
N LEU A 271 -28.90 2.47 -3.13
CA LEU A 271 -28.45 2.89 -4.47
C LEU A 271 -28.62 1.78 -5.50
N VAL A 272 -28.33 0.53 -5.15
CA VAL A 272 -28.58 -0.61 -6.04
C VAL A 272 -30.07 -0.82 -6.28
N ALA A 273 -30.89 -0.80 -5.23
CA ALA A 273 -32.34 -0.93 -5.37
C ALA A 273 -32.93 0.17 -6.26
N ARG A 274 -32.31 1.36 -6.28
CA ARG A 274 -32.68 2.48 -7.14
C ARG A 274 -32.29 2.34 -8.61
N GLU A 275 -31.23 1.60 -8.92
CA GLU A 275 -30.91 1.29 -10.33
C GLU A 275 -32.01 0.42 -10.96
N ASP A 276 -32.62 -0.48 -10.18
CA ASP A 276 -33.75 -1.32 -10.62
C ASP A 276 -35.08 -0.56 -10.60
N SER A 277 -35.31 0.27 -9.57
CA SER A 277 -36.54 1.04 -9.39
C SER A 277 -36.25 2.47 -8.91
N PRO A 278 -36.43 3.50 -9.76
CA PRO A 278 -36.23 4.89 -9.38
C PRO A 278 -37.14 5.38 -8.23
N GLU A 279 -38.18 4.62 -7.90
CA GLU A 279 -39.11 4.88 -6.81
C GLU A 279 -38.68 4.23 -5.49
N ALA A 280 -37.60 3.45 -5.49
CA ALA A 280 -37.07 2.83 -4.28
C ALA A 280 -36.70 3.90 -3.25
N ARG A 281 -37.34 3.77 -2.08
CA ARG A 281 -37.24 4.67 -0.94
C ARG A 281 -36.09 4.25 -0.03
N LEU A 282 -35.37 5.23 0.51
CA LEU A 282 -34.45 5.08 1.61
C LEU A 282 -35.27 5.09 2.91
N GLU A 283 -35.37 3.92 3.54
CA GLU A 283 -36.10 3.76 4.79
C GLU A 283 -35.32 4.33 5.98
N ALA A 284 -36.03 4.99 6.89
CA ALA A 284 -35.48 5.37 8.19
C ALA A 284 -35.27 4.13 9.05
N GLY A 285 -34.31 4.18 9.97
CA GLY A 285 -33.95 3.06 10.82
C GLY A 285 -33.03 3.47 11.96
N GLU A 286 -32.23 2.52 12.46
CA GLU A 286 -31.31 2.76 13.57
C GLU A 286 -30.20 3.76 13.20
N VAL A 287 -29.80 3.79 11.93
CA VAL A 287 -28.69 4.62 11.43
C VAL A 287 -29.18 5.95 10.83
N LEU A 288 -30.33 5.94 10.15
CA LEU A 288 -30.85 7.11 9.43
C LEU A 288 -32.17 7.59 10.04
N SER A 289 -32.23 8.88 10.37
CA SER A 289 -33.49 9.56 10.65
C SER A 289 -34.33 9.69 9.37
N GLU A 290 -35.64 9.90 9.53
CA GLU A 290 -36.54 10.16 8.41
C GLU A 290 -36.14 11.42 7.61
N GLY A 291 -35.67 12.45 8.32
CA GLY A 291 -35.20 13.69 7.70
C GLY A 291 -33.92 13.48 6.89
N ARG A 292 -32.95 12.75 7.45
CA ARG A 292 -31.67 12.44 6.80
C ARG A 292 -31.83 11.52 5.60
N ALA A 293 -32.71 10.52 5.68
CA ALA A 293 -33.06 9.68 4.53
C ALA A 293 -33.71 10.51 3.40
N GLY A 294 -34.64 11.41 3.77
CA GLY A 294 -35.24 12.36 2.82
C GLY A 294 -34.21 13.30 2.18
N LEU A 295 -33.16 13.69 2.92
CA LEU A 295 -32.13 14.59 2.41
C LEU A 295 -31.26 13.93 1.33
N PHE A 296 -30.90 12.66 1.49
CA PHE A 296 -30.20 11.89 0.45
C PHE A 296 -31.05 11.67 -0.80
N GLU A 297 -32.34 11.37 -0.63
CA GLU A 297 -33.29 11.28 -1.75
C GLU A 297 -33.44 12.63 -2.48
N LEU A 298 -33.45 13.73 -1.74
CA LEU A 298 -33.54 15.07 -2.30
C LEU A 298 -32.29 15.39 -3.15
N ALA A 299 -31.10 15.06 -2.64
CA ALA A 299 -29.84 15.29 -3.32
C ALA A 299 -29.74 14.52 -4.64
N ILE A 300 -30.11 13.23 -4.65
CA ILE A 300 -30.01 12.42 -5.87
C ILE A 300 -30.99 12.89 -6.95
N GLU A 301 -32.23 13.25 -6.60
CA GLU A 301 -33.21 13.76 -7.56
C GLU A 301 -32.80 15.15 -8.09
N LEU A 302 -32.22 16.01 -7.24
CA LEU A 302 -31.68 17.30 -7.65
C LEU A 302 -30.49 17.13 -8.61
N ALA A 303 -29.60 16.17 -8.34
CA ALA A 303 -28.50 15.83 -9.22
C ALA A 303 -29.00 15.33 -10.59
N LEU A 304 -30.04 14.50 -10.62
CA LEU A 304 -30.66 14.01 -11.87
C LEU A 304 -31.31 15.15 -12.68
N LEU A 305 -31.97 16.10 -12.03
CA LEU A 305 -32.59 17.26 -12.70
C LEU A 305 -31.56 18.29 -13.20
N SER A 306 -30.35 18.31 -12.61
CA SER A 306 -29.29 19.26 -12.94
C SER A 306 -28.26 18.72 -13.94
N ARG A 307 -27.80 17.47 -13.83
CA ARG A 307 -26.61 16.95 -14.55
C ARG A 307 -26.89 16.39 -15.97
N GLY A 308 -28.07 16.66 -16.54
CA GLY A 308 -28.46 16.27 -17.90
C GLY A 308 -29.47 15.12 -17.94
N ARG A 309 -30.18 14.98 -19.07
CA ARG A 309 -31.24 13.96 -19.25
C ARG A 309 -30.65 12.55 -19.13
N PRO A 310 -31.11 11.71 -18.17
CA PRO A 310 -30.68 10.32 -18.09
C PRO A 310 -31.03 9.54 -19.37
N GLU A 311 -30.21 8.54 -19.70
CA GLU A 311 -30.43 7.65 -20.83
C GLU A 311 -31.61 6.70 -20.53
N GLY A 312 -32.59 6.62 -21.44
CA GLY A 312 -33.76 5.76 -21.29
C GLY A 312 -35.10 6.49 -21.02
N ALA A 313 -36.08 5.74 -20.52
CA ALA A 313 -37.43 6.23 -20.25
C ALA A 313 -37.45 7.15 -19.02
N TRP A 314 -37.19 8.44 -19.25
CA TRP A 314 -37.24 9.46 -18.20
C TRP A 314 -38.54 10.26 -18.22
N ASN A 315 -39.22 10.29 -17.08
CA ASN A 315 -40.35 11.18 -16.81
C ASN A 315 -39.92 12.29 -15.83
N GLU A 316 -39.79 13.50 -16.37
CA GLU A 316 -39.41 14.70 -15.60
C GLU A 316 -40.46 15.06 -14.53
N GLU A 317 -41.75 14.89 -14.82
CA GLU A 317 -42.81 15.17 -13.85
C GLU A 317 -42.75 14.21 -12.66
N ALA A 318 -42.44 12.94 -12.91
CA ALA A 318 -42.23 11.96 -11.84
C ALA A 318 -41.00 12.32 -10.98
N ALA A 319 -39.92 12.82 -11.59
CA ALA A 319 -38.75 13.29 -10.85
C ALA A 319 -39.07 14.50 -9.96
N TRP A 320 -39.88 15.45 -10.44
CA TRP A 320 -40.35 16.57 -9.62
C TRP A 320 -41.22 16.12 -8.44
N VAL A 321 -42.09 15.12 -8.63
CA VAL A 321 -42.90 14.55 -7.54
C VAL A 321 -42.02 13.87 -6.49
N ARG A 322 -40.99 13.12 -6.91
CA ARG A 322 -40.03 12.50 -5.98
C ARG A 322 -39.21 13.54 -5.23
N LEU A 323 -38.68 14.55 -5.93
CA LEU A 323 -37.95 15.67 -5.31
C LEU A 323 -38.82 16.39 -4.26
N TRP A 324 -40.09 16.66 -4.57
CA TRP A 324 -41.04 17.28 -3.65
C TRP A 324 -41.29 16.40 -2.42
N THR A 325 -41.51 15.11 -2.62
CA THR A 325 -41.74 14.14 -1.54
C THR A 325 -40.54 14.05 -0.61
N ALA A 326 -39.33 13.95 -1.17
CA ALA A 326 -38.08 13.94 -0.42
C ALA A 326 -37.88 15.23 0.40
N ALA A 327 -38.19 16.39 -0.18
CA ALA A 327 -38.12 17.68 0.53
C ALA A 327 -39.08 17.76 1.72
N HIS A 328 -40.26 17.14 1.63
CA HIS A 328 -41.21 17.08 2.75
C HIS A 328 -40.70 16.18 3.88
N ARG A 329 -40.07 15.05 3.54
CA ARG A 329 -39.45 14.17 4.53
C ARG A 329 -38.30 14.87 5.25
N ALA A 330 -37.47 15.60 4.51
CA ALA A 330 -36.35 16.37 5.04
C ALA A 330 -36.74 17.71 5.70
N ARG A 331 -38.03 18.02 5.84
CA ARG A 331 -38.51 19.35 6.28
C ARG A 331 -37.94 19.77 7.63
N ASP A 332 -37.91 18.84 8.58
CA ASP A 332 -37.51 19.09 9.96
C ASP A 332 -36.02 18.79 10.21
N GLU A 333 -35.29 18.34 9.18
CA GLU A 333 -33.85 18.08 9.26
C GLU A 333 -33.07 19.40 9.37
N GLN A 334 -31.98 19.38 10.13
CA GLN A 334 -31.13 20.53 10.38
C GLN A 334 -29.65 20.14 10.25
N GLY A 335 -28.78 21.12 10.02
CA GLY A 335 -27.33 20.92 9.96
C GLY A 335 -26.71 21.43 8.67
N GLU A 336 -25.39 21.22 8.55
CA GLU A 336 -24.60 21.74 7.43
C GLU A 336 -25.02 21.15 6.07
N ASP A 337 -25.39 19.87 6.04
CA ASP A 337 -25.89 19.21 4.82
C ASP A 337 -27.16 19.88 4.28
N VAL A 338 -28.07 20.30 5.17
CA VAL A 338 -29.31 20.97 4.79
C VAL A 338 -29.03 22.34 4.17
N GLU A 339 -28.10 23.11 4.74
CA GLU A 339 -27.69 24.40 4.17
C GLU A 339 -27.02 24.22 2.80
N ARG A 340 -26.16 23.20 2.64
CA ARG A 340 -25.55 22.87 1.35
C ARG A 340 -26.60 22.51 0.29
N VAL A 341 -27.62 21.73 0.65
CA VAL A 341 -28.74 21.43 -0.26
C VAL A 341 -29.57 22.68 -0.59
N ARG A 342 -29.82 23.56 0.38
CA ARG A 342 -30.48 24.86 0.14
C ARG A 342 -29.68 25.71 -0.84
N GLU A 343 -28.36 25.80 -0.68
CA GLU A 343 -27.48 26.52 -1.59
C GLU A 343 -27.53 25.93 -3.01
N ALA A 344 -27.49 24.61 -3.13
CA ALA A 344 -27.61 23.91 -4.41
C ALA A 344 -28.97 24.18 -5.09
N LEU A 345 -30.08 24.16 -4.35
CA LEU A 345 -31.41 24.51 -4.86
C LEU A 345 -31.49 25.98 -5.30
N HIS A 346 -30.95 26.91 -4.52
CA HIS A 346 -30.88 28.32 -4.90
C HIS A 346 -30.05 28.52 -6.18
N LEU A 347 -28.91 27.83 -6.29
CA LEU A 347 -28.08 27.86 -7.50
C LEU A 347 -28.86 27.32 -8.69
N PHE A 348 -29.55 26.19 -8.53
CA PHE A 348 -30.42 25.60 -9.55
C PHE A 348 -31.48 26.60 -10.05
N ILE A 349 -32.21 27.25 -9.14
CA ILE A 349 -33.22 28.27 -9.45
C ILE A 349 -32.61 29.43 -10.25
N ARG A 350 -31.46 29.97 -9.80
CA ARG A 350 -30.79 31.10 -10.46
C ARG A 350 -30.33 30.76 -11.88
N LEU A 351 -29.82 29.55 -12.06
CA LEU A 351 -29.30 29.10 -13.35
C LEU A 351 -30.42 28.82 -14.35
N ARG A 352 -31.55 28.23 -13.92
CA ARG A 352 -32.71 27.99 -14.78
C ARG A 352 -33.50 29.27 -15.11
N GLY A 353 -33.62 30.20 -14.17
CA GLY A 353 -34.41 31.43 -14.36
C GLY A 353 -33.78 32.49 -15.28
N ARG A 354 -32.53 32.32 -15.75
CA ARG A 354 -31.81 33.33 -16.55
C ARG A 354 -31.70 33.03 -18.04
N THR A 355 -31.90 31.78 -18.44
CA THR A 355 -31.69 31.38 -19.83
C THR A 355 -32.54 30.16 -20.17
N ASN A 356 -33.15 30.16 -21.36
CA ASN A 356 -33.63 28.95 -22.09
C ASN A 356 -32.45 28.00 -22.42
N VAL A 357 -31.61 27.68 -21.44
CA VAL A 357 -30.45 26.83 -21.58
C VAL A 357 -30.91 25.39 -21.38
N PRO A 358 -30.71 24.51 -22.38
CA PRO A 358 -30.97 23.09 -22.21
C PRO A 358 -30.08 22.53 -21.10
N ALA A 359 -30.53 21.47 -20.44
CA ALA A 359 -29.88 20.79 -19.31
C ALA A 359 -28.42 20.32 -19.52
N ARG A 360 -27.79 20.63 -20.65
CA ARG A 360 -26.46 20.16 -21.09
C ARG A 360 -25.30 21.09 -20.72
N LEU A 361 -25.55 22.28 -20.15
CA LEU A 361 -24.49 23.23 -19.74
C LEU A 361 -24.24 23.26 -18.22
N PHE A 362 -24.85 22.36 -17.46
CA PHE A 362 -24.68 22.26 -16.02
C PHE A 362 -23.42 21.45 -15.67
N SER A 363 -22.25 22.03 -15.90
CA SER A 363 -21.04 21.61 -15.19
C SER A 363 -20.83 22.57 -14.01
N PRO A 364 -20.84 22.09 -12.76
CA PRO A 364 -20.58 22.95 -11.59
C PRO A 364 -19.25 23.71 -11.71
N ASP A 365 -18.26 23.15 -12.42
CA ASP A 365 -16.96 23.76 -12.72
C ASP A 365 -17.02 25.07 -13.54
N GLN A 366 -18.17 25.38 -14.18
CA GLN A 366 -18.33 26.56 -15.05
C GLN A 366 -19.32 27.60 -14.51
N ALA A 367 -19.97 27.34 -13.38
CA ALA A 367 -20.95 28.26 -12.81
C ALA A 367 -20.27 29.35 -11.98
N THR A 368 -20.36 30.62 -12.41
CA THR A 368 -19.96 31.76 -11.56
C THR A 368 -21.09 32.08 -10.59
N PRO A 369 -20.93 31.92 -9.26
CA PRO A 369 -21.99 32.24 -8.31
C PRO A 369 -22.19 33.77 -8.25
N ILE A 370 -23.44 34.21 -8.39
CA ILE A 370 -23.85 35.63 -8.26
C ILE A 370 -24.81 35.75 -7.07
N PRO A 371 -24.79 36.83 -6.26
CA PRO A 371 -25.60 36.95 -5.02
C PRO A 371 -27.12 36.91 -5.23
N LEU A 372 -27.84 36.60 -4.15
CA LEU A 372 -29.28 36.27 -4.04
C LEU A 372 -30.26 37.23 -4.73
N VAL A 373 -31.33 36.65 -5.29
CA VAL A 373 -32.64 37.29 -5.46
C VAL A 373 -33.69 36.36 -4.82
N GLY A 374 -34.42 36.87 -3.82
CA GLY A 374 -35.55 36.22 -3.11
C GLY A 374 -35.17 35.67 -1.72
N ALA A 375 -35.43 36.44 -0.66
CA ALA A 375 -35.02 36.15 0.73
C ALA A 375 -36.09 35.45 1.60
N ASP A 376 -37.28 35.13 1.06
CA ASP A 376 -38.45 34.78 1.86
C ASP A 376 -38.79 33.28 1.93
N ILE A 377 -38.13 32.42 1.15
CA ILE A 377 -38.38 30.97 1.17
C ILE A 377 -37.20 30.27 1.85
N LYS A 378 -37.40 29.78 3.07
CA LYS A 378 -36.34 29.15 3.88
C LYS A 378 -36.44 27.63 3.98
N ASP A 379 -37.59 27.06 3.69
CA ASP A 379 -37.84 25.63 3.84
C ASP A 379 -37.56 24.86 2.54
N LEU A 380 -37.08 23.62 2.67
CA LEU A 380 -36.74 22.77 1.52
C LEU A 380 -37.94 22.55 0.58
N PRO A 381 -39.17 22.26 1.07
CA PRO A 381 -40.36 22.20 0.23
C PRO A 381 -40.58 23.48 -0.60
N GLY A 382 -40.59 24.64 0.05
CA GLY A 382 -40.80 25.91 -0.65
C GLY A 382 -39.76 26.16 -1.75
N LEU A 383 -38.49 25.83 -1.48
CA LEU A 383 -37.43 25.94 -2.47
C LEU A 383 -37.62 24.99 -3.66
N VAL A 384 -38.11 23.77 -3.43
CA VAL A 384 -38.46 22.85 -4.54
C VAL A 384 -39.62 23.39 -5.36
N GLN A 385 -40.64 24.00 -4.75
CA GLN A 385 -41.74 24.64 -5.49
C GLN A 385 -41.23 25.78 -6.38
N ALA A 386 -40.35 26.62 -5.84
CA ALA A 386 -39.71 27.70 -6.60
C ALA A 386 -38.83 27.16 -7.74
N ALA A 387 -38.06 26.10 -7.49
CA ALA A 387 -37.25 25.41 -8.50
C ALA A 387 -38.09 24.87 -9.65
N ARG A 388 -39.24 24.25 -9.33
CA ARG A 388 -40.18 23.75 -10.33
C ARG A 388 -40.82 24.88 -11.14
N ALA A 389 -41.19 25.99 -10.49
CA ALA A 389 -41.74 27.15 -11.18
C ALA A 389 -40.72 27.79 -12.13
N ALA A 390 -39.43 27.82 -11.76
CA ALA A 390 -38.34 28.31 -12.60
C ALA A 390 -37.95 27.37 -13.74
N ALA A 391 -38.36 26.10 -13.69
CA ALA A 391 -38.10 25.10 -14.73
C ALA A 391 -39.20 25.03 -15.80
N ARG A 392 -40.35 25.68 -15.57
CA ARG A 392 -41.44 25.87 -16.54
C ARG A 392 -41.22 27.15 -17.33
#